data_AF-A0A8D8JPP3-F1
#
_entry.id   AF-A0A8D8JPP3-F1
#
_cell.length_a   1.000
_cell.length_b   1.000
_cell.length_c   1.000
_cell.angle_alpha   90.00
_cell.angle_beta   90.00
_cell.angle_gamma   90.00
#
_symmetry.space_group_name_H-M   'P 1'
#
loop_
_entity.id
_entity.type
_entity.pdbx_description
1 polymer ?
#
loop_
_entity_poly.entity_id
_entity_poly.type
_entity_poly.pdbx_seq_one_letter_code
_entity_poly.pdbx_strand_id
1 'polypeptide(L)'
;APQVLFSHREPPLELKDTDAAVGDNIGYITFVLFPRHTNANTRDNTINLIHTFRDYLHYHIKCSKAYIHTRMRAKTSDFLKVLNRARPDAEKKEMKTISGKTFSR
;
A
#
# COMPACT_ATOMS: atom_id res chain seq x y z
N ALA A 1 21.41 -0.09 14.95
CA ALA A 1 20.95 -0.43 13.59
C ALA A 1 21.94 0.15 12.58
N PRO A 2 22.09 -0.46 11.39
CA PRO A 2 22.86 0.10 10.28
C PRO A 2 22.34 1.47 9.85
N GLN A 3 23.24 2.33 9.37
CA GLN A 3 22.82 3.53 8.63
C GLN A 3 22.41 3.12 7.22
N VAL A 4 21.40 3.80 6.67
CA VAL A 4 20.88 3.54 5.32
C VAL A 4 20.90 4.84 4.52
N LEU A 5 21.44 4.79 3.31
CA LEU A 5 21.42 5.88 2.33
C LEU A 5 20.61 5.43 1.12
N PHE A 6 19.98 6.38 0.45
CA PHE A 6 19.21 6.15 -0.76
C PHE A 6 19.62 7.14 -1.84
N SER A 7 19.89 6.64 -3.04
CA SER A 7 20.08 7.44 -4.24
C SER A 7 19.07 7.04 -5.30
N HIS A 8 18.40 8.02 -5.88
CA HIS A 8 17.42 7.80 -6.94
C HIS A 8 18.06 8.06 -8.29
N ARG A 9 17.79 7.19 -9.27
CA ARG A 9 18.23 7.25 -10.67
C ARG A 9 19.71 7.04 -10.90
N GLU A 10 20.55 7.72 -10.14
CA GLU A 10 22.00 7.69 -10.31
C GLU A 10 22.66 6.82 -9.22
N PRO A 11 23.70 6.06 -9.58
CA PRO A 11 24.49 5.32 -8.61
C PRO A 11 25.23 6.27 -7.65
N PRO A 12 25.54 5.80 -6.43
CA PRO A 12 26.42 6.53 -5.53
C PRO A 12 27.83 6.66 -6.13
N LEU A 13 28.61 7.66 -5.67
CA LEU A 13 29.91 8.01 -6.26
C LEU A 13 30.90 6.84 -6.29
N GLU A 14 30.80 5.94 -5.31
CA GLU A 14 31.59 4.73 -5.19
C GLU A 14 31.39 3.75 -6.36
N LEU A 15 30.30 3.88 -7.13
CA LEU A 15 29.96 3.06 -8.29
C LEU A 15 29.95 3.85 -9.61
N LYS A 16 30.47 5.09 -9.64
CA LYS A 16 30.36 5.99 -10.80
C LYS A 16 31.07 5.49 -12.06
N ASP A 17 32.22 4.83 -11.89
CA ASP A 17 33.07 4.36 -13.00
C ASP A 17 32.86 2.86 -13.32
N THR A 18 31.74 2.29 -12.90
CA THR A 18 31.33 0.92 -13.26
C THR A 18 30.20 0.95 -14.29
N ASP A 19 29.75 -0.22 -14.73
CA ASP A 19 28.56 -0.42 -15.58
C ASP A 19 27.23 -0.27 -14.81
N ALA A 20 27.24 0.54 -13.74
CA ALA A 20 26.07 0.74 -12.89
C ALA A 20 24.92 1.39 -13.68
N ALA A 21 23.77 0.71 -13.69
CA ALA A 21 22.62 1.15 -14.46
C ALA A 21 22.01 2.47 -13.93
N VAL A 22 21.75 3.41 -14.83
CA VAL A 22 21.09 4.69 -14.54
C VAL A 22 19.67 4.69 -15.12
N GLY A 23 18.70 5.24 -14.40
CA GLY A 23 17.35 5.44 -14.96
C GLY A 23 16.26 5.79 -13.96
N ASP A 24 15.13 6.32 -14.46
CA ASP A 24 14.03 6.83 -13.64
C ASP A 24 13.36 5.77 -12.73
N ASN A 25 13.47 4.49 -13.08
CA ASN A 25 12.90 3.38 -12.31
C ASN A 25 13.96 2.62 -11.50
N ILE A 26 15.16 3.19 -11.35
CA ILE A 26 16.27 2.60 -10.62
C ILE A 26 16.49 3.38 -9.32
N GLY A 27 16.78 2.63 -8.25
CA GLY A 27 17.11 3.19 -6.94
C GLY A 27 18.20 2.36 -6.28
N TYR A 28 19.21 3.03 -5.76
CA TYR A 28 20.31 2.44 -5.02
C TYR A 28 20.09 2.62 -3.52
N ILE A 29 20.21 1.53 -2.76
CA ILE A 29 20.07 1.53 -1.31
C ILE A 29 21.38 1.01 -0.71
N THR A 30 22.04 1.84 0.10
CA THR A 30 23.34 1.53 0.69
C THR A 30 23.21 1.33 2.19
N PHE A 31 23.59 0.16 2.68
CA PHE A 31 23.68 -0.14 4.12
C PHE A 31 25.11 0.03 4.61
N VAL A 32 25.32 0.89 5.60
CA VAL A 32 26.63 1.04 6.26
C VAL A 32 26.68 0.16 7.50
N LEU A 33 27.46 -0.92 7.41
CA LEU A 33 27.67 -1.87 8.51
C LEU A 33 28.94 -1.50 9.30
N PHE A 34 28.84 -1.64 10.62
CA PHE A 34 29.94 -1.42 11.56
C PHE A 34 30.32 -2.75 12.22
N PRO A 35 31.46 -2.86 12.94
CA PRO A 35 31.88 -4.10 13.59
C PRO A 35 30.83 -4.75 14.51
N ARG A 36 29.94 -3.95 15.13
CA ARG A 36 28.80 -4.45 15.90
C ARG A 36 27.76 -5.25 15.06
N HIS A 37 27.71 -5.03 13.76
CA HIS A 37 26.83 -5.72 12.81
C HIS A 37 27.54 -6.90 12.10
N THR A 38 28.88 -6.91 12.03
CA THR A 38 29.65 -7.91 11.26
C THR A 38 30.46 -8.89 12.12
N ASN A 39 30.46 -8.72 13.45
CA ASN A 39 31.15 -9.66 14.35
C ASN A 39 30.53 -11.06 14.29
N ALA A 40 31.32 -12.08 14.67
CA ALA A 40 30.92 -13.48 14.57
C ALA A 40 29.59 -13.82 15.25
N ASN A 41 29.25 -13.13 16.35
CA ASN A 41 28.03 -13.39 17.12
C ASN A 41 26.77 -12.86 16.42
N THR A 42 26.88 -11.78 15.63
CA THR A 42 25.73 -11.14 14.97
C THR A 42 25.72 -11.30 13.45
N ARG A 43 26.77 -11.88 12.88
CA ARG A 43 26.98 -12.02 11.44
C ARG A 43 25.83 -12.77 10.76
N ASP A 44 25.44 -13.93 11.26
CA ASP A 44 24.43 -14.78 10.61
C ASP A 44 23.07 -14.09 10.57
N ASN A 45 22.67 -13.43 11.67
CA ASN A 45 21.44 -12.65 11.72
C ASN A 45 21.50 -11.45 10.75
N THR A 46 22.63 -10.77 10.67
CA THR A 46 22.80 -9.63 9.76
C THR A 46 22.71 -10.06 8.30
N ILE A 47 23.32 -11.19 7.93
CA ILE A 47 23.19 -11.79 6.59
C ILE A 47 21.74 -12.14 6.31
N ASN A 48 21.03 -12.76 7.27
CA ASN A 48 19.63 -13.13 7.12
C ASN A 48 18.72 -11.93 6.80
N LEU A 49 18.96 -10.80 7.45
CA LEU A 49 18.20 -9.57 7.23
C LEU A 49 18.57 -8.88 5.91
N ILE A 50 19.86 -8.82 5.56
CA ILE A 50 20.32 -8.08 4.37
C ILE A 50 19.95 -8.81 3.07
N HIS A 51 20.12 -10.14 3.01
CA HIS A 51 19.86 -10.85 1.75
C HIS A 51 18.37 -10.86 1.37
N THR A 52 17.47 -10.74 2.35
CA THR A 52 16.01 -10.67 2.13
C THR A 52 15.49 -9.25 1.92
N PHE A 53 16.32 -8.22 2.11
CA PHE A 53 15.87 -6.82 2.16
C PHE A 53 15.13 -6.38 0.90
N ARG A 54 15.62 -6.77 -0.30
CA ARG A 54 14.97 -6.42 -1.57
C ARG A 54 13.53 -6.92 -1.60
N ASP A 55 13.33 -8.19 -1.30
CA ASP A 55 12.02 -8.82 -1.36
C ASP A 55 11.13 -8.32 -0.23
N TYR A 56 11.70 -8.04 0.95
CA TYR A 56 11.03 -7.39 2.07
C TYR A 56 10.45 -6.01 1.67
N LEU A 57 11.27 -5.15 1.05
CA LEU A 57 10.82 -3.83 0.60
C LEU A 57 9.71 -3.95 -0.44
N HIS A 58 9.91 -4.78 -1.46
CA HIS A 58 8.92 -4.98 -2.51
C HIS A 58 7.64 -5.67 -2.03
N TYR A 59 7.72 -6.52 -1.01
CA TYR A 59 6.58 -7.12 -0.34
C TYR A 59 5.78 -6.03 0.38
N HIS A 60 6.43 -5.22 1.21
CA HIS A 60 5.75 -4.16 1.96
C HIS A 60 5.12 -3.09 1.06
N ILE A 61 5.74 -2.73 -0.07
CA ILE A 61 5.11 -1.86 -1.08
C ILE A 61 3.80 -2.47 -1.58
N LYS A 62 3.76 -3.78 -1.87
CA LYS A 62 2.53 -4.46 -2.31
C LYS A 62 1.48 -4.51 -1.20
N CYS A 63 1.88 -4.81 0.04
CA CYS A 63 0.99 -4.78 1.20
C CYS A 63 0.39 -3.39 1.43
N SER A 64 1.17 -2.32 1.33
CA SER A 64 0.66 -0.95 1.44
C SER A 64 -0.37 -0.64 0.35
N LYS A 65 -0.14 -1.06 -0.90
CA LYS A 65 -1.16 -0.93 -1.96
C LYS A 65 -2.45 -1.67 -1.60
N ALA A 66 -2.36 -2.91 -1.11
CA ALA A 66 -3.53 -3.67 -0.69
C ALA A 66 -4.27 -2.99 0.48
N TYR A 67 -3.55 -2.42 1.44
CA TYR A 67 -4.12 -1.65 2.54
C TYR A 67 -4.87 -0.40 2.03
N ILE A 68 -4.26 0.35 1.12
CA ILE A 68 -4.91 1.50 0.47
C ILE A 68 -6.17 1.05 -0.29
N HIS A 69 -6.16 -0.11 -0.97
CA HIS A 69 -7.36 -0.66 -1.59
C HIS A 69 -8.49 -0.90 -0.59
N THR A 70 -8.19 -1.41 0.60
CA THR A 70 -9.19 -1.58 1.67
C THR A 70 -9.79 -0.24 2.09
N ARG A 71 -8.97 0.81 2.23
CA ARG A 71 -9.43 2.17 2.56
C ARG A 71 -10.29 2.77 1.46
N MET A 72 -9.89 2.60 0.19
CA MET A 72 -10.68 3.04 -0.97
C MET A 72 -12.05 2.34 -1.01
N ARG A 73 -12.10 1.03 -0.73
CA ARG A 73 -13.38 0.29 -0.67
C ARG A 73 -14.28 0.79 0.44
N ALA A 74 -13.74 1.02 1.64
CA ALA A 74 -14.51 1.57 2.76
C ALA A 74 -15.12 2.94 2.39
N LYS A 75 -14.31 3.83 1.81
CA LYS A 75 -14.79 5.16 1.42
C LYS A 75 -15.81 5.11 0.27
N THR A 76 -15.61 4.21 -0.69
CA THR A 76 -16.55 3.98 -1.79
C THR A 76 -17.89 3.46 -1.25
N SER A 77 -17.87 2.53 -0.30
CA SER A 77 -19.08 2.06 0.37
C SER A 77 -19.85 3.20 1.04
N ASP A 78 -19.14 4.12 1.71
CA ASP A 78 -19.78 5.29 2.32
C ASP A 78 -20.38 6.25 1.28
N PHE A 79 -19.70 6.48 0.17
CA PHE A 79 -20.26 7.28 -0.93
C PHE A 79 -21.51 6.63 -1.55
N LEU A 80 -21.52 5.30 -1.71
CA LEU A 80 -22.70 4.58 -2.19
C LEU A 80 -23.88 4.71 -1.22
N LYS A 81 -23.66 4.70 0.10
CA LYS A 81 -24.72 4.96 1.08
C LYS A 81 -25.33 6.36 0.92
N VAL A 82 -24.48 7.37 0.72
CA VAL A 82 -24.95 8.75 0.49
C VAL A 82 -25.76 8.84 -0.79
N LEU A 83 -25.27 8.23 -1.88
CA LEU A 83 -25.97 8.21 -3.17
C LEU A 83 -27.32 7.50 -3.07
N ASN A 84 -27.37 6.35 -2.39
CA ASN A 84 -28.62 5.62 -2.18
C ASN A 84 -29.63 6.41 -1.34
N ARG A 85 -29.16 7.16 -0.33
CA ARG A 85 -30.04 8.04 0.47
C ARG A 85 -30.58 9.23 -0.33
N ALA A 86 -29.86 9.66 -1.36
CA ALA A 86 -30.32 10.74 -2.24
C ALA A 86 -31.35 10.29 -3.28
N ARG A 87 -31.54 8.97 -3.48
CA ARG A 87 -32.64 8.48 -4.31
C ARG A 87 -33.96 8.71 -3.56
N PRO A 88 -34.98 9.30 -4.20
CA PRO A 88 -36.28 9.40 -3.59
C PRO A 88 -36.78 7.98 -3.28
N ASP A 89 -37.30 7.79 -2.07
CA ASP A 89 -37.95 6.53 -1.71
C ASP A 89 -39.03 6.24 -2.75
N ALA A 90 -39.14 4.98 -3.17
CA ALA A 90 -40.30 4.57 -3.95
C ALA A 90 -41.52 4.93 -3.11
N GLU A 91 -42.34 5.88 -3.59
CA GLU A 91 -43.59 6.23 -2.93
C GLU A 91 -44.29 4.92 -2.58
N LYS A 92 -44.61 4.73 -1.29
CA LYS A 92 -45.53 3.68 -0.89
C LYS A 92 -46.82 3.99 -1.65
N LYS A 93 -47.01 3.35 -2.81
CA LYS A 93 -48.29 3.39 -3.53
C LYS A 93 -49.30 2.85 -2.54
N GLU A 94 -50.07 3.75 -1.93
CA GLU A 94 -51.28 3.36 -1.23
C GLU A 94 -52.12 2.59 -2.25
N MET A 95 -52.23 1.27 -2.07
CA MET A 95 -53.14 0.47 -2.86
C MET A 95 -54.56 0.87 -2.46
N LYS A 96 -55.10 1.89 -3.13
CA LYS A 96 -56.50 2.27 -3.02
C LYS A 96 -57.31 1.38 -3.94
N THR A 97 -58.37 0.79 -3.39
CA THR A 97 -59.41 0.15 -4.21
C THR A 97 -60.11 1.22 -5.05
N ILE A 98 -60.75 0.84 -6.17
CA ILE A 98 -61.50 1.77 -7.05
C ILE A 98 -62.54 2.62 -6.29
N SER A 99 -63.03 2.14 -5.13
CA SER A 99 -63.96 2.86 -4.24
C SER A 99 -63.28 3.78 -3.20
N GLY A 100 -61.97 4.01 -3.31
CA GLY A 100 -61.21 4.91 -2.44
C GLY A 100 -60.89 4.36 -1.05
N LYS A 101 -61.28 3.12 -0.73
CA LYS A 101 -60.95 2.49 0.56
C LYS A 101 -59.52 1.92 0.53
N THR A 102 -58.74 2.26 1.55
CA THR A 102 -57.38 1.77 1.77
C THR A 102 -57.41 0.30 2.20
N PHE A 103 -56.67 -0.56 1.51
CA PHE A 103 -56.54 -1.97 1.89
C PHE A 103 -55.58 -2.09 3.07
N SER A 104 -56.12 -2.37 4.26
CA SER A 104 -55.35 -2.78 5.45
C SER A 104 -55.31 -4.31 5.47
N ARG A 105 -54.11 -4.88 5.61
CA ARG A 105 -53.90 -6.30 5.85
C ARG A 105 -53.33 -6.49 7.24
#